data_AF-W1NU96-F1
#
_entry.id   AF-W1NU96-F1
#
_cell.length_a   1.000
_cell.length_b   1.000
_cell.length_c   1.000
_cell.angle_alpha   90.00
_cell.angle_beta   90.00
_cell.angle_gamma   90.00
#
_symmetry.space_group_name_H-M   'P 1'
#
loop_
_entity.id
_entity.type
_entity.pdbx_description
1 polymer ?
#
loop_
_entity_poly.entity_id
_entity_poly.type
_entity_poly.pdbx_seq_one_letter_code
_entity_poly.pdbx_strand_id
1 'polypeptide(L)'
;MLHIEKYASLPSQKKTKRGGLLGGGWLLFLVELQNLMDCPVVSTCKIVGGAAAYLLTGFFAARRYLVLLLASASIITWLNLSNDVYDYDTGADKDKKESVVNIFGSRGMTLYAAFALLASGFVGLVFASIEAGSIVSYYVINRCYNVWLCLSGVLAVGKMSPLVRIGTEKGSKVVKFSILTLYSFLFVLGALRSLPLKCVVLCTLTLPIGKLVVDYVQDNHNTKIFMAKYYCVRLHALFGIALAIGLAMARRMAHFLMKRCKWAMTEKEKLEEKEKQCECKEK
;
A
#
# COMPACT_ATOMS: atom_id res chain seq x y z
N MET A 1 -30.70 0.99 -12.65
CA MET A 1 -31.27 1.43 -11.36
C MET A 1 -32.14 0.28 -10.82
N LEU A 2 -31.50 -0.79 -10.32
CA LEU A 2 -32.07 -1.96 -9.60
C LEU A 2 -31.02 -3.09 -9.68
N HIS A 3 -29.96 -3.00 -8.88
CA HIS A 3 -29.08 -4.15 -8.52
C HIS A 3 -28.06 -3.82 -7.41
N ILE A 4 -28.19 -2.67 -6.74
CA ILE A 4 -27.24 -2.19 -5.71
C ILE A 4 -27.79 -2.37 -4.28
N GLU A 5 -29.07 -2.72 -4.10
CA GLU A 5 -29.65 -2.89 -2.75
C GLU A 5 -29.23 -4.16 -2.00
N LYS A 6 -28.61 -5.15 -2.67
CA LYS A 6 -28.34 -6.44 -2.02
C LYS A 6 -27.12 -6.47 -1.09
N TYR A 7 -26.32 -5.41 -1.04
CA TYR A 7 -25.18 -5.28 -0.11
C TYR A 7 -25.47 -4.37 1.09
N ALA A 8 -26.66 -3.77 1.18
CA ALA A 8 -27.02 -2.83 2.25
C ALA A 8 -27.76 -3.48 3.44
N SER A 9 -28.00 -4.80 3.40
CA SER A 9 -28.71 -5.54 4.44
C SER A 9 -27.89 -6.72 4.94
N LEU A 10 -26.84 -6.46 5.72
CA LEU A 10 -26.29 -7.47 6.63
C LEU A 10 -26.85 -7.21 8.04
N PRO A 11 -27.68 -8.11 8.58
CA PRO A 11 -28.24 -7.95 9.91
C PRO A 11 -27.15 -8.13 10.98
N SER A 12 -27.37 -7.43 12.10
CA SER A 12 -26.68 -7.60 13.37
C SER A 12 -26.36 -9.08 13.66
N GLN A 13 -25.08 -9.36 13.91
CA GLN A 13 -24.51 -10.68 14.21
C GLN A 13 -25.20 -11.31 15.44
N LYS A 14 -26.14 -12.24 15.21
CA LYS A 14 -26.61 -13.17 16.25
C LYS A 14 -25.75 -14.43 16.26
N LYS A 15 -25.18 -14.70 17.44
CA LYS A 15 -24.31 -15.82 17.82
C LYS A 15 -24.88 -17.20 17.43
N THR A 16 -23.99 -18.09 17.01
CA THR A 16 -24.14 -19.54 17.22
C THR A 16 -23.00 -20.03 18.10
N LYS A 17 -23.34 -20.57 19.28
CA LYS A 17 -22.41 -21.28 20.18
C LYS A 17 -21.98 -22.59 19.52
N ARG A 18 -20.68 -22.86 19.45
CA ARG A 18 -20.14 -24.22 19.56
C ARG A 18 -18.68 -24.18 19.98
N GLY A 19 -18.39 -24.82 21.12
CA GLY A 19 -17.02 -25.06 21.57
C GLY A 19 -16.28 -25.98 20.61
N GLY A 20 -14.96 -25.79 20.50
CA GLY A 20 -14.11 -26.56 19.62
C GLY A 20 -12.68 -26.05 19.65
N LEU A 21 -11.82 -26.85 20.26
CA LEU A 21 -10.39 -26.68 20.52
C LEU A 21 -9.57 -26.59 19.22
N LEU A 22 -9.57 -25.46 18.49
CA LEU A 22 -8.65 -25.14 17.37
C LEU A 22 -8.57 -23.60 17.20
N GLY A 23 -8.10 -22.90 18.24
CA GLY A 23 -8.25 -21.46 18.43
C GLY A 23 -7.13 -20.55 17.88
N GLY A 24 -6.38 -20.97 16.85
CA GLY A 24 -5.30 -20.15 16.26
C GLY A 24 -5.67 -19.43 14.95
N GLY A 25 -6.53 -20.03 14.12
CA GLY A 25 -6.84 -19.53 12.78
C GLY A 25 -7.75 -18.30 12.74
N TRP A 26 -8.60 -18.12 13.75
CA TRP A 26 -9.51 -16.98 13.83
C TRP A 26 -8.82 -15.67 14.19
N LEU A 27 -7.70 -15.75 14.91
CA LEU A 27 -6.92 -14.58 15.27
C LEU A 27 -6.16 -14.03 14.06
N LEU A 28 -5.57 -14.94 13.28
CA LEU A 28 -5.03 -14.61 11.97
C LEU A 28 -6.13 -13.99 11.11
N PHE A 29 -7.34 -14.55 11.06
CA PHE A 29 -8.45 -14.01 10.26
C PHE A 29 -8.94 -12.60 10.67
N LEU A 30 -8.99 -12.28 11.96
CA LEU A 30 -9.38 -10.94 12.44
C LEU A 30 -8.26 -9.91 12.29
N VAL A 31 -7.02 -10.32 12.55
CA VAL A 31 -5.82 -9.57 12.19
C VAL A 31 -5.76 -9.37 10.68
N GLU A 32 -6.13 -10.37 9.87
CA GLU A 32 -6.19 -10.32 8.40
C GLU A 32 -7.23 -9.30 7.92
N LEU A 33 -8.38 -9.16 8.60
CA LEU A 33 -9.45 -8.22 8.25
C LEU A 33 -9.08 -6.75 8.53
N GLN A 34 -8.43 -6.47 9.67
CA GLN A 34 -7.92 -5.14 10.00
C GLN A 34 -6.67 -4.83 9.16
N ASN A 35 -5.76 -5.79 9.00
CA ASN A 35 -4.63 -5.71 8.09
C ASN A 35 -5.09 -5.57 6.63
N LEU A 36 -6.24 -6.10 6.21
CA LEU A 36 -6.74 -6.01 4.83
C LEU A 36 -7.01 -4.57 4.37
N MET A 37 -7.12 -3.63 5.31
CA MET A 37 -7.36 -2.22 5.04
C MET A 37 -6.08 -1.40 4.94
N ASP A 38 -5.10 -1.68 5.80
CA ASP A 38 -3.79 -1.01 5.79
C ASP A 38 -2.80 -1.68 4.83
N CYS A 39 -2.97 -2.98 4.57
CA CYS A 39 -2.15 -3.79 3.67
C CYS A 39 -2.23 -3.32 2.21
N PRO A 40 -3.40 -2.97 1.64
CA PRO A 40 -3.44 -2.37 0.30
C PRO A 40 -2.65 -1.08 0.25
N VAL A 41 -2.73 -0.22 1.26
CA VAL A 41 -2.02 1.07 1.27
C VAL A 41 -0.51 0.85 1.28
N VAL A 42 -0.02 0.06 2.24
CA VAL A 42 1.41 -0.20 2.42
C VAL A 42 1.99 -1.06 1.30
N SER A 43 1.26 -2.08 0.83
CA SER A 43 1.69 -2.93 -0.28
C SER A 43 1.74 -2.15 -1.59
N THR A 44 0.75 -1.29 -1.85
CA THR A 44 0.71 -0.48 -3.08
C THR A 44 1.91 0.45 -3.18
N CYS A 45 2.31 1.12 -2.09
CA CYS A 45 3.52 1.96 -2.08
C CYS A 45 4.78 1.17 -2.46
N LYS A 46 4.90 -0.07 -1.98
CA LYS A 46 6.05 -0.95 -2.30
C LYS A 46 6.01 -1.45 -3.74
N ILE A 47 4.84 -1.82 -4.24
CA ILE A 47 4.67 -2.28 -5.62
C ILE A 47 5.05 -1.14 -6.58
N VAL A 48 4.61 0.09 -6.30
CA VAL A 48 4.99 1.28 -7.07
C VAL A 48 6.49 1.54 -6.98
N GLY A 49 7.08 1.51 -5.78
CA GLY A 49 8.52 1.70 -5.59
C GLY A 49 9.36 0.63 -6.30
N GLY A 50 8.95 -0.64 -6.23
CA GLY A 50 9.58 -1.74 -6.93
C GLY A 50 9.47 -1.62 -8.45
N ALA A 51 8.30 -1.19 -8.96
CA ALA A 51 8.10 -0.94 -10.38
C ALA A 51 8.93 0.26 -10.89
N ALA A 52 9.08 1.31 -10.09
CA ALA A 52 9.95 2.44 -10.40
C ALA A 52 11.43 2.02 -10.42
N ALA A 53 11.88 1.25 -9.43
CA ALA A 53 13.23 0.70 -9.41
C ALA A 53 13.49 -0.24 -10.61
N TYR A 54 12.50 -1.05 -10.99
CA TYR A 54 12.57 -1.90 -12.19
C TYR A 54 12.61 -1.08 -13.48
N LEU A 55 11.89 0.05 -13.55
CA LEU A 55 11.95 0.96 -14.68
C LEU A 55 13.36 1.53 -14.86
N LEU A 56 14.04 1.90 -13.77
CA LEU A 56 15.38 2.50 -13.81
C LEU A 56 16.48 1.46 -14.03
N THR A 57 16.47 0.37 -13.26
CA THR A 57 17.58 -0.59 -13.21
C THR A 57 17.38 -1.80 -14.14
N GLY A 58 16.13 -2.13 -14.48
CA GLY A 58 15.79 -3.37 -15.19
C GLY A 58 15.81 -4.63 -14.32
N PHE A 59 16.15 -4.53 -13.04
CA PHE A 59 16.21 -5.65 -12.10
C PHE A 59 15.16 -5.50 -11.01
N PHE A 60 14.57 -6.62 -10.60
CA PHE A 60 13.64 -6.67 -9.47
C PHE A 60 14.26 -7.49 -8.34
N ALA A 61 14.63 -6.83 -7.24
CA ALA A 61 15.21 -7.46 -6.06
C ALA A 61 14.11 -8.15 -5.22
N ALA A 62 13.65 -9.31 -5.68
CA ALA A 62 12.54 -10.06 -5.07
C ALA A 62 12.77 -10.35 -3.58
N ARG A 63 13.99 -10.71 -3.17
CA ARG A 63 14.35 -10.95 -1.77
C ARG A 63 14.09 -9.72 -0.90
N ARG A 64 14.64 -8.56 -1.26
CA ARG A 64 14.46 -7.31 -0.52
C ARG A 64 12.98 -6.92 -0.45
N TYR A 65 12.28 -7.09 -1.57
CA TYR A 65 10.84 -6.82 -1.63
C TYR A 65 10.06 -7.70 -0.64
N LEU A 66 10.33 -9.00 -0.58
CA LEU A 66 9.69 -9.93 0.36
C LEU A 66 10.04 -9.62 1.82
N VAL A 67 11.29 -9.29 2.12
CA VAL A 67 11.70 -8.88 3.47
C VAL A 67 10.96 -7.62 3.89
N LEU A 68 10.87 -6.60 3.02
CA LEU A 68 10.10 -5.39 3.29
C LEU A 68 8.59 -5.67 3.44
N LEU A 69 8.05 -6.65 2.72
CA LEU A 69 6.66 -7.10 2.84
C LEU A 69 6.39 -7.69 4.23
N LEU A 70 7.19 -8.68 4.64
CA LEU A 70 7.07 -9.35 5.93
C LEU A 70 7.32 -8.37 7.08
N ALA A 71 8.35 -7.53 6.97
CA ALA A 71 8.68 -6.54 7.98
C ALA A 71 7.52 -5.58 8.26
N SER A 72 6.84 -5.09 7.22
CA SER A 72 5.67 -4.23 7.46
C SER A 72 4.47 -5.01 7.98
N ALA A 73 4.25 -6.25 7.53
CA ALA A 73 3.15 -7.06 8.02
C ALA A 73 3.28 -7.27 9.55
N SER A 74 4.50 -7.51 10.02
CA SER A 74 4.81 -7.57 11.45
C SER A 74 4.56 -6.24 12.16
N ILE A 75 4.99 -5.10 11.59
CA ILE A 75 4.79 -3.77 12.20
C ILE A 75 3.30 -3.38 12.25
N ILE A 76 2.53 -3.64 11.20
CA ILE A 76 1.09 -3.35 11.18
C ILE A 76 0.37 -4.25 12.19
N THR A 77 0.75 -5.53 12.26
CA THR A 77 0.18 -6.44 13.25
C THR A 77 0.53 -6.01 14.67
N TRP A 78 1.76 -5.57 14.93
CA TRP A 78 2.15 -4.95 16.20
C TRP A 78 1.25 -3.75 16.52
N LEU A 79 1.06 -2.82 15.58
CA LEU A 79 0.25 -1.62 15.77
C LEU A 79 -1.20 -1.97 16.14
N ASN A 80 -1.77 -2.98 15.47
CA ASN A 80 -3.12 -3.47 15.76
C ASN A 80 -3.22 -4.14 17.13
N LEU A 81 -2.27 -5.00 17.49
CA LEU A 81 -2.25 -5.66 18.81
C LEU A 81 -2.03 -4.66 19.96
N SER A 82 -1.14 -3.69 19.78
CA SER A 82 -0.92 -2.64 20.78
C SER A 82 -2.13 -1.74 20.97
N ASN A 83 -2.90 -1.46 19.90
CA ASN A 83 -4.16 -0.75 20.01
C ASN A 83 -5.20 -1.52 20.83
N ASP A 84 -5.36 -2.82 20.59
CA ASP A 84 -6.29 -3.67 21.36
C ASP A 84 -5.90 -3.75 22.84
N VAL A 85 -4.59 -3.81 23.17
CA VAL A 85 -4.12 -3.77 24.57
C VAL A 85 -4.46 -2.42 25.22
N TYR A 86 -4.26 -1.32 24.51
CA TYR A 86 -4.58 0.01 25.01
C TYR A 86 -6.10 0.24 25.18
N ASP A 87 -6.91 -0.24 24.23
CA ASP A 87 -8.37 -0.11 24.27
C ASP A 87 -8.98 -1.04 25.35
N TYR A 88 -8.32 -2.14 25.67
CA TYR A 88 -8.61 -2.96 26.85
C TYR A 88 -8.29 -2.20 28.16
N ASP A 89 -7.09 -1.61 28.28
CA ASP A 89 -6.65 -0.89 29.49
C ASP A 89 -7.52 0.36 29.77
N THR A 90 -8.04 1.01 28.73
CA THR A 90 -8.97 2.16 28.85
C THR A 90 -10.44 1.76 29.03
N GLY A 91 -10.75 0.46 28.92
CA GLY A 91 -12.12 -0.07 29.04
C GLY A 91 -13.02 0.22 27.83
N ALA A 92 -12.46 0.66 26.70
CA ALA A 92 -13.19 0.87 25.46
C ALA A 92 -13.63 -0.45 24.81
N ASP A 93 -12.88 -1.54 25.03
CA ASP A 93 -13.11 -2.86 24.41
C ASP A 93 -14.00 -3.81 25.23
N LYS A 94 -14.72 -3.34 26.27
CA LYS A 94 -15.52 -4.21 27.17
C LYS A 94 -16.56 -5.08 26.44
N ASP A 95 -17.15 -4.56 25.36
CA ASP A 95 -18.18 -5.25 24.57
C ASP A 95 -17.66 -5.84 23.24
N LYS A 96 -16.38 -5.59 22.92
CA LYS A 96 -15.74 -5.93 21.64
C LYS A 96 -15.15 -7.35 21.70
N LYS A 97 -15.95 -8.33 21.26
CA LYS A 97 -15.58 -9.77 21.35
C LYS A 97 -14.45 -10.18 20.41
N GLU A 98 -14.18 -9.38 19.39
CA GLU A 98 -13.11 -9.57 18.41
C GLU A 98 -11.74 -9.05 18.87
N SER A 99 -11.66 -8.33 20.00
CA SER A 99 -10.39 -7.85 20.56
C SER A 99 -9.49 -9.02 20.94
N VAL A 100 -8.23 -9.00 20.51
CA VAL A 100 -7.30 -10.12 20.72
C VAL A 100 -7.11 -10.42 22.21
N VAL A 101 -7.12 -9.37 23.05
CA VAL A 101 -7.03 -9.52 24.51
C VAL A 101 -8.25 -10.25 25.08
N ASN A 102 -9.44 -9.99 24.55
CA ASN A 102 -10.68 -10.65 24.97
C ASN A 102 -10.79 -12.10 24.46
N ILE A 103 -10.17 -12.42 23.32
CA ILE A 103 -10.15 -13.78 22.76
C ILE A 103 -9.20 -14.69 23.55
N PHE A 104 -7.98 -14.24 23.83
CA PHE A 104 -7.01 -15.03 24.61
C PHE A 104 -7.19 -14.91 26.12
N GLY A 105 -7.95 -13.92 26.59
CA GLY A 105 -8.14 -13.65 28.01
C GLY A 105 -6.87 -13.21 28.74
N SER A 106 -5.81 -12.82 28.01
CA SER A 106 -4.52 -12.46 28.59
C SER A 106 -3.91 -11.23 27.94
N ARG A 107 -3.92 -10.12 28.69
CA ARG A 107 -3.24 -8.86 28.36
C ARG A 107 -1.74 -9.07 28.10
N GLY A 108 -1.08 -9.87 28.94
CA GLY A 108 0.37 -10.09 28.87
C GLY A 108 0.81 -10.84 27.63
N MET A 109 0.06 -11.85 27.21
CA MET A 109 0.35 -12.62 25.99
C MET A 109 0.23 -11.76 24.74
N THR A 110 -0.84 -10.96 24.62
CA THR A 110 -1.04 -10.05 23.49
C THR A 110 0.06 -8.99 23.43
N LEU A 111 0.49 -8.45 24.58
CA LEU A 111 1.56 -7.48 24.65
C LEU A 111 2.93 -8.07 24.27
N TYR A 112 3.25 -9.28 24.75
CA TYR A 112 4.48 -9.97 24.38
C TYR A 112 4.52 -10.28 22.87
N ALA A 113 3.42 -10.79 22.32
CA ALA A 113 3.29 -11.04 20.88
C ALA A 113 3.47 -9.75 20.05
N ALA A 114 2.90 -8.64 20.51
CA ALA A 114 3.09 -7.34 19.89
C ALA A 114 4.58 -6.95 19.84
N PHE A 115 5.28 -6.97 20.97
CA PHE A 115 6.70 -6.60 21.01
C PHE A 115 7.59 -7.54 20.18
N ALA A 116 7.30 -8.85 20.15
CA ALA A 116 8.01 -9.80 19.31
C ALA A 116 7.85 -9.49 17.81
N LEU A 117 6.62 -9.16 17.38
CA LEU A 117 6.34 -8.75 16.01
C LEU A 117 7.04 -7.44 15.66
N LEU A 118 7.05 -6.47 16.57
CA LEU A 118 7.78 -5.22 16.36
C LEU A 118 9.28 -5.45 16.17
N ALA A 119 9.90 -6.23 17.05
CA ALA A 119 11.32 -6.56 16.94
C ALA A 119 11.62 -7.27 15.61
N SER A 120 10.79 -8.24 15.21
CA SER A 120 10.94 -8.93 13.92
C SER A 120 10.83 -7.96 12.73
N GLY A 121 9.92 -6.98 12.80
CA GLY A 121 9.73 -5.95 11.78
C GLY A 121 10.97 -5.06 11.63
N PHE A 122 11.53 -4.57 12.74
CA PHE A 122 12.75 -3.76 12.72
C PHE A 122 13.96 -4.54 12.22
N VAL A 123 14.13 -5.81 12.63
CA VAL A 123 15.19 -6.68 12.11
C VAL A 123 15.09 -6.81 10.59
N GLY A 124 13.87 -7.02 10.05
CA GLY A 124 13.65 -7.08 8.61
C GLY A 124 14.00 -5.76 7.90
N LEU A 125 13.65 -4.61 8.47
CA LEU A 125 13.98 -3.29 7.90
C LEU A 125 15.49 -3.00 7.90
N VAL A 126 16.19 -3.34 8.99
CA VAL A 126 17.64 -3.21 9.10
C VAL A 126 18.33 -4.13 8.09
N PHE A 127 17.90 -5.40 8.01
CA PHE A 127 18.42 -6.35 7.03
C PHE A 127 18.26 -5.83 5.60
N ALA A 128 17.07 -5.35 5.23
CA ALA A 128 16.82 -4.79 3.90
C ALA A 128 17.68 -3.55 3.60
N SER A 129 17.98 -2.72 4.62
CA SER A 129 18.80 -1.51 4.47
C SER A 129 20.28 -1.83 4.28
N ILE A 130 20.80 -2.83 5.01
CA ILE A 130 22.16 -3.35 4.85
C ILE A 130 22.30 -3.98 3.47
N GLU A 131 21.34 -4.81 3.05
CA GLU A 131 21.36 -5.43 1.71
C GLU A 131 21.30 -4.37 0.60
N ALA A 132 20.57 -3.26 0.82
CA ALA A 132 20.53 -2.13 -0.09
C ALA A 132 21.80 -1.27 -0.08
N GLY A 133 22.70 -1.43 0.89
CA GLY A 133 23.90 -0.62 1.05
C GLY A 133 23.61 0.85 1.42
N SER A 134 22.41 1.15 1.93
CA SER A 134 22.00 2.53 2.24
C SER A 134 22.21 2.85 3.71
N ILE A 135 23.30 3.55 3.99
CA ILE A 135 23.61 4.00 5.36
C ILE A 135 22.58 4.99 5.91
N VAL A 136 21.98 5.81 5.04
CA VAL A 136 20.91 6.74 5.40
C VAL A 136 19.66 6.00 5.87
N SER A 137 19.22 4.98 5.13
CA SER A 137 18.07 4.15 5.52
C SER A 137 18.30 3.51 6.89
N TYR A 138 19.50 2.96 7.12
CA TYR A 138 19.90 2.39 8.40
C TYR A 138 19.79 3.39 9.55
N TYR A 139 20.31 4.62 9.39
CA TYR A 139 20.23 5.64 10.44
C TYR A 139 18.79 6.08 10.73
N VAL A 140 17.97 6.27 9.69
CA VAL A 140 16.56 6.66 9.86
C VAL A 140 15.81 5.59 10.65
N ILE A 141 15.97 4.30 10.28
CA ILE A 141 15.29 3.19 10.96
C ILE A 141 15.71 3.10 12.43
N ASN A 142 17.01 3.20 12.73
CA ASN A 142 17.51 3.15 14.11
C ASN A 142 17.02 4.34 14.93
N ARG A 143 16.95 5.54 14.35
CA ARG A 143 16.38 6.71 15.04
C ARG A 143 14.90 6.51 15.33
N CYS A 144 14.12 5.98 14.38
CA CYS A 144 12.71 5.66 14.61
C CYS A 144 12.52 4.63 15.72
N TYR A 145 13.35 3.58 15.77
CA TYR A 145 13.31 2.58 16.83
C TYR A 145 13.57 3.19 18.22
N ASN A 146 14.61 4.02 18.34
CA ASN A 146 14.97 4.68 19.60
C ASN A 146 13.90 5.67 20.06
N VAL A 147 13.34 6.46 19.14
CA VAL A 147 12.23 7.37 19.44
C VAL A 147 11.03 6.59 19.95
N TRP A 148 10.70 5.47 19.31
CA TRP A 148 9.60 4.62 19.75
C TRP A 148 9.84 3.99 21.13
N LEU A 149 11.05 3.47 21.39
CA LEU A 149 11.41 2.91 22.69
C LEU A 149 11.26 3.96 23.80
N CYS A 150 11.67 5.20 23.51
CA CYS A 150 11.50 6.34 24.41
C CYS A 150 10.01 6.68 24.62
N LEU A 151 9.22 6.78 23.55
CA LEU A 151 7.79 7.14 23.63
C LEU A 151 6.97 6.09 24.39
N SER A 152 7.29 4.80 24.20
CA SER A 152 6.63 3.69 24.87
C SER A 152 6.77 3.74 26.40
N GLY A 153 7.83 4.37 26.90
CA GLY A 153 8.04 4.61 28.33
C GLY A 153 7.26 5.79 28.92
N VAL A 154 6.59 6.62 28.10
CA VAL A 154 5.98 7.90 28.51
C VAL A 154 4.50 8.02 28.08
N LEU A 155 3.82 6.94 27.71
CA LEU A 155 2.50 7.02 27.05
C LEU A 155 1.35 7.49 27.96
N ALA A 156 1.10 8.80 27.91
CA ALA A 156 -0.20 9.45 28.03
C ALA A 156 -0.45 10.27 26.75
N VAL A 157 -0.85 9.62 25.66
CA VAL A 157 -1.29 10.34 24.45
C VAL A 157 -2.75 10.02 24.22
N GLY A 158 -3.60 10.98 24.60
CA GLY A 158 -5.02 10.94 24.31
C GLY A 158 -5.27 10.87 22.80
N LYS A 159 -5.93 9.80 22.37
CA LYS A 159 -6.42 9.59 21.00
C LYS A 159 -7.43 10.68 20.63
N MET A 160 -6.95 11.81 20.13
CA MET A 160 -7.79 12.79 19.42
C MET A 160 -7.55 12.63 17.93
N SER A 161 -8.45 11.94 17.23
CA SER A 161 -8.39 11.83 15.78
C SER A 161 -8.42 13.23 15.15
N PRO A 162 -7.50 13.57 14.22
CA PRO A 162 -7.49 14.86 13.53
C PRO A 162 -8.84 15.27 12.93
N LEU A 163 -9.66 14.28 12.54
CA LEU A 163 -11.01 14.50 12.01
C LEU A 163 -11.98 15.09 13.06
N VAL A 164 -11.82 14.73 14.33
CA VAL A 164 -12.63 15.27 15.45
C VAL A 164 -12.29 16.74 15.72
N ARG A 165 -11.04 17.15 15.45
CA ARG A 165 -10.60 18.54 15.61
C ARG A 165 -10.93 19.41 14.40
N ILE A 166 -10.86 18.84 13.18
CA ILE A 166 -11.12 19.55 11.93
C ILE A 166 -12.63 19.68 11.66
N GLY A 167 -13.43 18.72 12.13
CA GLY A 167 -14.85 18.62 11.83
C GLY A 167 -15.11 17.90 10.50
N THR A 168 -16.27 17.25 10.39
CA THR A 168 -16.61 16.37 9.25
C THR A 168 -16.80 17.15 7.94
N GLU A 169 -17.37 18.35 8.00
CA GLU A 169 -17.58 19.21 6.83
C GLU A 169 -16.25 19.74 6.24
N LYS A 170 -15.32 20.19 7.08
CA LYS A 170 -13.99 20.59 6.62
C LYS A 170 -13.19 19.37 6.16
N GLY A 171 -13.34 18.23 6.84
CA GLY A 171 -12.74 16.96 6.45
C GLY A 171 -13.18 16.50 5.05
N SER A 172 -14.45 16.67 4.69
CA SER A 172 -14.95 16.30 3.36
C SER A 172 -14.33 17.15 2.24
N LYS A 173 -14.16 18.46 2.49
CA LYS A 173 -13.47 19.38 1.57
C LYS A 173 -12.00 18.99 1.40
N VAL A 174 -11.29 18.63 2.48
CA VAL A 174 -9.90 18.18 2.42
C VAL A 174 -9.77 16.96 1.51
N VAL A 175 -10.60 15.92 1.68
CA VAL A 175 -10.56 14.72 0.83
C VAL A 175 -10.77 15.05 -0.65
N LYS A 176 -11.72 15.94 -0.95
CA LYS A 176 -11.96 16.43 -2.32
C LYS A 176 -10.73 17.11 -2.91
N PHE A 177 -10.10 18.03 -2.18
CA PHE A 177 -8.88 18.71 -2.63
C PHE A 177 -7.70 17.75 -2.76
N SER A 178 -7.58 16.74 -1.89
CA SER A 178 -6.54 15.72 -2.00
C SER A 178 -6.68 14.89 -3.28
N ILE A 179 -7.90 14.45 -3.63
CA ILE A 179 -8.14 13.68 -4.85
C ILE A 179 -7.91 14.56 -6.09
N LEU A 180 -8.34 15.81 -6.07
CA LEU A 180 -8.09 16.76 -7.17
C LEU A 180 -6.58 16.95 -7.37
N THR A 181 -5.84 17.19 -6.28
CA THR A 181 -4.37 17.38 -6.33
C THR A 181 -3.68 16.13 -6.86
N LEU A 182 -4.12 14.93 -6.45
CA LEU A 182 -3.58 13.66 -6.94
C LEU A 182 -3.66 13.55 -8.47
N TYR A 183 -4.82 13.82 -9.06
CA TYR A 183 -5.01 13.73 -10.51
C TYR A 183 -4.34 14.89 -11.25
N SER A 184 -4.38 16.11 -10.71
CA SER A 184 -3.65 17.25 -11.29
C SER A 184 -2.16 16.96 -11.35
N PHE A 185 -1.58 16.39 -10.28
CA PHE A 185 -0.18 16.01 -10.24
C PHE A 185 0.16 14.91 -11.26
N LEU A 186 -0.70 13.91 -11.43
CA LEU A 186 -0.56 12.89 -12.48
C LEU A 186 -0.46 13.52 -13.88
N PHE A 187 -1.36 14.45 -14.22
CA PHE A 187 -1.34 15.12 -15.52
C PHE A 187 -0.12 16.02 -15.70
N VAL A 188 0.28 16.78 -14.68
CA VAL A 188 1.49 17.60 -14.71
C VAL A 188 2.72 16.74 -14.94
N LEU A 189 2.91 15.64 -14.20
CA LEU A 189 4.02 14.72 -14.39
C LEU A 189 4.02 14.06 -15.77
N GLY A 190 2.83 13.78 -16.31
CA GLY A 190 2.65 13.30 -17.68
C GLY A 190 3.05 14.32 -18.74
N ALA A 191 2.63 15.57 -18.57
CA ALA A 191 2.95 16.68 -19.48
C ALA A 191 4.45 17.01 -19.48
N LEU A 192 5.08 16.96 -18.30
CA LEU A 192 6.53 17.13 -18.14
C LEU A 192 7.35 15.94 -18.67
N ARG A 193 6.71 14.89 -19.19
CA ARG A 193 7.33 13.62 -19.62
C ARG A 193 8.20 12.93 -18.57
N SER A 194 8.03 13.32 -17.29
CA SER A 194 8.70 12.66 -16.16
C SER A 194 8.08 11.29 -15.91
N LEU A 195 6.77 11.14 -16.19
CA LEU A 195 6.06 9.88 -16.06
C LEU A 195 5.73 9.28 -17.45
N PRO A 196 5.94 7.97 -17.67
CA PRO A 196 5.58 7.34 -18.93
C PRO A 196 4.09 7.50 -19.25
N LEU A 197 3.75 7.79 -20.52
CA LEU A 197 2.35 8.01 -20.96
C LEU A 197 1.41 6.85 -20.59
N LYS A 198 1.92 5.62 -20.57
CA LYS A 198 1.15 4.43 -20.15
C LYS A 198 0.64 4.52 -18.71
N CYS A 199 1.44 5.09 -17.81
CA CYS A 199 1.04 5.31 -16.42
C CYS A 199 -0.12 6.32 -16.36
N VAL A 200 -0.01 7.42 -17.11
CA VAL A 200 -1.06 8.44 -17.18
C VAL A 200 -2.37 7.82 -17.66
N VAL A 201 -2.34 7.09 -18.79
CA VAL A 201 -3.54 6.42 -19.33
C VAL A 201 -4.14 5.45 -18.31
N LEU A 202 -3.35 4.54 -17.75
CA LEU A 202 -3.86 3.55 -16.79
C LEU A 202 -4.39 4.18 -15.51
N CYS A 203 -3.70 5.18 -14.96
CA CYS A 203 -4.16 5.89 -13.76
C CYS A 203 -5.41 6.72 -14.03
N THR A 204 -5.60 7.29 -15.22
CA THR A 204 -6.84 8.02 -15.57
C THR A 204 -8.07 7.12 -15.61
N LEU A 205 -7.94 5.82 -15.87
CA LEU A 205 -9.06 4.86 -15.78
C LEU A 205 -9.63 4.75 -14.36
N THR A 206 -8.90 5.20 -13.34
CA THR A 206 -9.38 5.22 -11.94
C THR A 206 -10.21 6.46 -11.58
N LEU A 207 -10.26 7.47 -12.44
CA LEU A 207 -11.06 8.69 -12.26
C LEU A 207 -12.52 8.47 -11.80
N PRO A 208 -13.30 7.53 -12.37
CA PRO A 208 -14.67 7.29 -11.91
C PRO A 208 -14.74 6.85 -10.44
N ILE A 209 -13.71 6.16 -9.94
CA ILE A 209 -13.62 5.76 -8.53
C ILE A 209 -13.25 6.98 -7.67
N GLY A 210 -12.34 7.84 -8.16
CA GLY A 210 -12.04 9.12 -7.52
C GLY A 210 -13.30 9.98 -7.34
N LYS A 211 -14.12 10.09 -8.41
CA LYS A 211 -15.40 10.79 -8.37
C LYS A 211 -16.36 10.15 -7.36
N LEU A 212 -16.50 8.82 -7.36
CA LEU A 212 -17.31 8.09 -6.38
C LEU A 212 -16.91 8.41 -4.93
N VAL A 213 -15.62 8.51 -4.64
CA VAL A 213 -15.12 8.85 -3.30
C VAL A 213 -15.51 10.27 -2.92
N VAL A 214 -15.33 11.23 -3.83
CA VAL A 214 -15.70 12.63 -3.60
C VAL A 214 -17.20 12.76 -3.36
N ASP A 215 -18.03 12.18 -4.23
CA ASP A 215 -19.48 12.23 -4.12
C ASP A 215 -19.93 11.58 -2.80
N TYR A 216 -19.43 10.38 -2.47
CA TYR A 216 -19.76 9.71 -1.21
C TYR A 216 -19.44 10.55 0.02
N VAL A 217 -18.25 11.16 0.05
CA VAL A 217 -17.77 11.96 1.18
C VAL A 217 -18.52 13.28 1.31
N GLN A 218 -18.89 13.91 0.19
CA GLN A 218 -19.72 15.11 0.21
C GLN A 218 -21.15 14.80 0.66
N ASP A 219 -21.73 13.70 0.22
CA ASP A 219 -23.13 13.36 0.52
C ASP A 219 -23.33 12.79 1.94
N ASN A 220 -22.30 12.15 2.51
CA ASN A 220 -22.42 11.39 3.77
C ASN A 220 -21.58 11.96 4.93
N HIS A 221 -21.06 13.19 4.82
CA HIS A 221 -20.19 13.80 5.83
C HIS A 221 -20.84 13.90 7.23
N ASN A 222 -22.17 13.97 7.32
CA ASN A 222 -22.89 14.12 8.59
C ASN A 222 -23.32 12.80 9.25
N THR A 223 -23.44 11.69 8.51
CA THR A 223 -24.11 10.48 9.01
C THR A 223 -23.28 9.20 8.87
N LYS A 224 -22.54 9.01 7.77
CA LYS A 224 -21.86 7.74 7.43
C LYS A 224 -20.42 7.93 6.97
N ILE A 225 -19.70 8.84 7.61
CA ILE A 225 -18.31 9.19 7.25
C ILE A 225 -17.32 8.03 7.45
N PHE A 226 -17.62 7.08 8.36
CA PHE A 226 -16.74 5.94 8.62
C PHE A 226 -16.50 5.07 7.38
N MET A 227 -17.48 4.97 6.49
CA MET A 227 -17.35 4.16 5.27
C MET A 227 -16.46 4.80 4.20
N ALA A 228 -16.19 6.11 4.29
CA ALA A 228 -15.34 6.83 3.35
C ALA A 228 -13.93 6.24 3.26
N LYS A 229 -13.38 5.73 4.38
CA LYS A 229 -12.04 5.14 4.41
C LYS A 229 -11.90 3.96 3.45
N TYR A 230 -12.94 3.12 3.31
CA TYR A 230 -12.90 1.96 2.41
C TYR A 230 -12.84 2.38 0.95
N TYR A 231 -13.58 3.43 0.58
CA TYR A 231 -13.52 4.01 -0.77
C TYR A 231 -12.15 4.64 -1.05
N CYS A 232 -11.58 5.37 -0.09
CA CYS A 232 -10.23 5.94 -0.22
C CYS A 232 -9.15 4.86 -0.37
N VAL A 233 -9.20 3.81 0.45
CA VAL A 233 -8.27 2.66 0.36
C VAL A 233 -8.40 1.96 -0.98
N ARG A 234 -9.63 1.76 -1.48
CA ARG A 234 -9.87 1.16 -2.79
C ARG A 234 -9.32 2.02 -3.92
N LEU A 235 -9.52 3.34 -3.87
CA LEU A 235 -8.95 4.28 -4.83
C LEU A 235 -7.42 4.20 -4.82
N HIS A 236 -6.80 4.26 -3.64
CA HIS A 236 -5.34 4.18 -3.48
C HIS A 236 -4.77 2.89 -4.07
N ALA A 237 -5.38 1.75 -3.74
CA ALA A 237 -4.94 0.44 -4.22
C ALA A 237 -5.01 0.34 -5.75
N LEU A 238 -6.15 0.72 -6.33
CA LEU A 238 -6.35 0.65 -7.79
C LEU A 238 -5.44 1.65 -8.52
N PHE A 239 -5.30 2.86 -8.00
CA PHE A 239 -4.42 3.88 -8.57
C PHE A 239 -2.97 3.42 -8.58
N GLY A 240 -2.45 2.90 -7.47
CA GLY A 240 -1.05 2.49 -7.41
C GLY A 240 -0.77 1.16 -8.13
N ILE A 241 -1.72 0.22 -8.21
CA ILE A 241 -1.59 -0.94 -9.10
C ILE A 241 -1.51 -0.48 -10.57
N ALA A 242 -2.40 0.43 -10.98
CA ALA A 242 -2.37 1.00 -12.33
C ALA A 242 -1.04 1.71 -12.63
N LEU A 243 -0.53 2.49 -11.66
CA LEU A 243 0.75 3.18 -11.77
C LEU A 243 1.91 2.18 -11.92
N ALA A 244 1.96 1.13 -11.10
CA ALA A 244 3.01 0.13 -11.15
C ALA A 244 3.00 -0.68 -12.46
N ILE A 245 1.82 -1.06 -12.95
CA ILE A 245 1.67 -1.71 -14.26
C ILE A 245 2.16 -0.78 -15.36
N GLY A 246 1.80 0.50 -15.31
CA GLY A 246 2.27 1.51 -16.25
C GLY A 246 3.80 1.61 -16.30
N LEU A 247 4.45 1.66 -15.14
CA LEU A 247 5.91 1.73 -15.01
C LEU A 247 6.58 0.46 -15.56
N ALA A 248 6.07 -0.72 -15.22
CA ALA A 248 6.59 -2.00 -15.73
C ALA A 248 6.41 -2.13 -17.25
N MET A 249 5.26 -1.72 -17.78
CA MET A 249 4.97 -1.73 -19.22
C MET A 249 5.81 -0.72 -20.01
N ALA A 250 6.19 0.40 -19.39
CA ALA A 250 7.09 1.38 -20.00
C ALA A 250 8.47 0.77 -20.25
N ARG A 251 9.02 0.05 -19.25
CA ARG A 251 10.32 -0.63 -19.37
C ARG A 251 10.32 -1.71 -20.46
N ARG A 252 9.30 -2.57 -20.48
CA ARG A 252 9.17 -3.63 -21.49
C ARG A 252 9.12 -3.07 -22.91
N MET A 253 8.41 -1.96 -23.10
CA MET A 253 8.30 -1.30 -24.39
C MET A 253 9.61 -0.65 -24.82
N ALA A 254 10.29 0.06 -23.92
CA ALA A 254 11.61 0.63 -24.20
C ALA A 254 12.62 -0.45 -24.62
N HIS A 255 12.62 -1.60 -23.93
CA HIS A 255 13.47 -2.73 -24.29
C HIS A 255 13.11 -3.35 -25.65
N PHE A 256 11.81 -3.51 -25.94
CA PHE A 256 11.34 -4.02 -27.23
C PHE A 256 11.74 -3.10 -28.40
N LEU A 257 11.55 -1.78 -28.24
CA LEU A 257 11.92 -0.79 -29.24
C LEU A 257 13.44 -0.78 -29.47
N MET A 258 14.25 -0.83 -28.41
CA MET A 258 15.71 -0.93 -28.54
C MET A 258 16.14 -2.20 -29.29
N LYS A 259 15.54 -3.36 -28.99
CA LYS A 259 15.83 -4.61 -29.73
C LYS A 259 15.48 -4.50 -31.21
N ARG A 260 14.34 -3.89 -31.52
CA ARG A 260 13.88 -3.69 -32.91
C ARG A 260 14.78 -2.70 -33.66
N CYS A 261 15.22 -1.60 -33.03
CA CYS A 261 16.20 -0.68 -33.62
C CYS A 261 17.53 -1.39 -33.88
N LYS A 262 18.03 -2.18 -32.91
CA LYS A 262 19.28 -2.93 -33.09
C LYS A 262 19.19 -3.92 -34.25
N TRP A 263 18.12 -4.70 -34.34
CA TRP A 263 17.89 -5.61 -35.47
C TRP A 263 17.82 -4.86 -36.81
N ALA A 264 17.12 -3.73 -36.86
CA ALA A 264 17.02 -2.92 -38.08
C ALA A 264 18.37 -2.32 -38.51
N MET A 265 19.23 -1.93 -37.56
CA MET A 265 20.59 -1.48 -37.87
C MET A 265 21.43 -2.63 -38.43
N THR A 266 21.38 -3.82 -37.81
CA THR A 266 22.11 -4.99 -38.29
C THR A 266 21.66 -5.44 -39.69
N GLU A 267 20.37 -5.35 -40.02
CA GLU A 267 19.92 -5.64 -41.38
C GLU A 267 20.32 -4.57 -42.39
N LYS A 268 20.37 -3.29 -42.01
CA LYS A 268 20.93 -2.24 -42.86
C LYS A 268 22.42 -2.48 -43.15
N GLU A 269 23.21 -2.80 -42.13
CA GLU A 269 24.65 -3.11 -42.30
C GLU A 269 24.86 -4.28 -43.27
N LYS A 270 24.08 -5.35 -43.15
CA LYS A 270 24.14 -6.51 -44.07
C LYS A 270 23.76 -6.16 -45.51
N LEU A 271 22.79 -5.26 -45.70
CA LEU A 271 22.38 -4.82 -47.03
C LEU A 271 23.48 -3.96 -47.67
N GLU A 272 24.08 -3.04 -46.92
CA GLU A 272 25.21 -2.21 -47.38
C GLU A 272 26.45 -3.06 -47.72
N GLU A 273 26.75 -4.11 -46.95
CA GLU A 273 27.82 -5.06 -47.28
C GLU A 273 27.55 -5.83 -48.58
N LYS A 274 26.30 -6.26 -48.80
CA LYS A 274 25.90 -6.95 -50.04
C LYS A 274 26.02 -6.06 -51.27
N GLU A 275 25.61 -4.79 -51.17
CA GLU A 275 25.75 -3.82 -52.26
C GLU A 275 27.23 -3.59 -52.63
N LYS A 276 28.10 -3.36 -51.64
CA LYS A 276 29.55 -3.22 -51.86
C LYS A 276 30.16 -4.47 -52.53
N GLN A 277 29.69 -5.66 -52.16
CA GLN A 277 30.20 -6.91 -52.71
C GLN A 277 29.72 -7.15 -54.16
N CYS A 278 28.56 -6.61 -54.54
CA CYS A 278 28.10 -6.59 -55.93
C CYS A 278 28.92 -5.61 -56.79
N GLU A 279 29.19 -4.39 -56.30
CA GLU A 279 30.01 -3.40 -57.03
C GLU A 279 31.45 -3.89 -57.29
N CYS A 280 32.04 -4.62 -56.34
CA CYS A 280 33.37 -5.23 -56.54
C CYS A 280 33.39 -6.39 -57.55
N LYS A 281 32.23 -6.98 -57.90
CA LYS A 281 32.15 -8.07 -58.89
C LYS A 281 31.93 -7.58 -60.32
N GLU A 282 31.46 -6.34 -60.49
CA GLU A 282 31.24 -5.73 -61.81
C GLU A 282 32.47 -4.96 -62.34
N LYS A 283 33.50 -4.77 -61.52
CA LYS A 283 34.79 -4.18 -61.90
C LYS A 283 35.85 -5.26 -62.15
#